data_AF-A0AAV9BPU8-F1
#
_entry.id   AF-A0AAV9BPU8-F1
#
_cell.length_a   1.000
_cell.length_b   1.000
_cell.length_c   1.000
_cell.angle_alpha   90.00
_cell.angle_beta   90.00
_cell.angle_gamma   90.00
#
_symmetry.space_group_name_H-M   'P 1'
#
loop_
_entity.id
_entity.type
_entity.pdbx_description
1 polymer ?
#
loop_
_entity_poly.entity_id
_entity_poly.type
_entity_poly.pdbx_seq_one_letter_code
_entity_poly.pdbx_strand_id
1 'polypeptide(L)' 'MWGDLITKPGQIFHDVDHFRRDLRNFSIAHEFDYHVIKSDRIRVTARCAAHNCS' A
#
# COMPACT_ATOMS: atom_id res chain seq x y z
N MET A 1 17.17 6.05 7.49
CA MET A 1 16.73 4.75 6.96
C MET A 1 15.22 4.75 6.93
N TRP A 2 14.62 4.51 5.77
CA TRP A 2 13.17 4.45 5.62
C TRP A 2 12.72 3.12 6.21
N GLY A 3 12.50 3.09 7.52
CA GLY A 3 12.15 1.90 8.27
C GLY A 3 10.68 1.55 8.08
N ASP A 4 10.44 0.28 7.76
CA ASP A 4 9.20 -0.46 8.03
C ASP A 4 7.92 0.02 7.32
N LEU A 5 7.95 0.02 5.99
CA LEU A 5 6.86 0.56 5.16
C LEU A 5 5.58 -0.28 5.25
N ILE A 6 5.64 -1.60 5.05
CA ILE A 6 4.50 -2.52 5.25
C ILE A 6 5.08 -3.88 5.62
N THR A 7 4.77 -4.39 6.82
CA THR A 7 5.32 -5.68 7.30
C THR A 7 4.30 -6.80 7.31
N LYS A 8 3.02 -6.50 7.61
CA LYS A 8 1.97 -7.51 7.71
C LYS A 8 0.56 -6.95 7.49
N PRO A 9 -0.41 -7.80 7.13
CA PRO A 9 -1.83 -7.45 7.20
C PRO A 9 -2.23 -6.98 8.61
N GLY A 10 -3.04 -5.93 8.70
CA GLY A 10 -3.51 -5.37 9.97
C GLY A 10 -2.53 -4.44 10.69
N GLN A 11 -1.44 -4.03 10.04
CA GLN A 11 -0.56 -2.97 10.54
C GLN A 11 -1.32 -1.65 10.72
N ILE A 12 -1.05 -0.95 11.82
CA ILE A 12 -1.65 0.36 12.12
C ILE A 12 -0.75 1.44 11.52
N PHE A 13 -1.38 2.38 10.81
CA PHE A 13 -0.72 3.56 10.27
C PHE A 13 -1.23 4.81 10.99
N HIS A 14 -0.38 5.82 11.11
CA HIS A 14 -0.72 7.09 11.73
C HIS A 14 -1.90 7.79 11.03
N ASP A 15 -1.86 7.82 9.71
CA ASP A 15 -2.91 8.36 8.87
C ASP A 15 -2.90 7.69 7.48
N VAL A 16 -3.95 7.97 6.71
CA VAL A 16 -4.13 7.42 5.36
C VAL A 16 -3.04 7.90 4.38
N ASP A 17 -2.49 9.10 4.55
CA ASP A 17 -1.46 9.62 3.65
C ASP A 17 -0.10 8.94 3.89
N HIS A 18 0.19 8.59 5.14
CA HIS A 18 1.32 7.76 5.52
C HIS A 18 1.21 6.39 4.85
N PHE A 19 0.05 5.74 4.96
CA PHE A 19 -0.21 4.48 4.29
C PHE A 19 -0.01 4.58 2.76
N ARG A 20 -0.48 5.65 2.11
CA ARG A 20 -0.31 5.83 0.65
C ARG A 20 1.16 5.95 0.26
N ARG A 21 1.95 6.73 1.02
CA ARG A 21 3.39 6.89 0.77
C ARG A 21 4.13 5.57 0.96
N ASP A 22 3.80 4.84 2.02
CA ASP A 22 4.46 3.58 2.35
C ASP A 22 4.13 2.50 1.34
N LEU A 23 2.86 2.39 0.93
CA LEU A 23 2.43 1.47 -0.10
C LEU A 23 3.13 1.73 -1.44
N ARG A 24 3.30 3.01 -1.81
CA ARG A 24 4.03 3.39 -3.03
C ARG A 24 5.51 2.99 -2.96
N ASN A 25 6.16 3.26 -1.85
CA ASN A 25 7.58 2.90 -1.69
C ASN A 25 7.76 1.39 -1.63
N PHE A 26 6.85 0.67 -0.97
CA PHE A 26 6.83 -0.78 -0.90
C PHE A 26 6.63 -1.41 -2.30
N SER A 27 5.75 -0.84 -3.13
CA SER A 27 5.53 -1.33 -4.48
C SER A 27 6.75 -1.16 -5.39
N ILE A 28 7.46 -0.03 -5.27
CA ILE A 28 8.72 0.21 -5.98
C ILE A 28 9.80 -0.77 -5.51
N ALA A 29 9.96 -0.96 -4.20
CA ALA A 29 10.98 -1.83 -3.63
C ALA A 29 10.77 -3.32 -3.96
N HIS A 30 9.53 -3.74 -4.17
CA HIS A 30 9.15 -5.11 -4.50
C HIS A 30 8.74 -5.30 -5.98
N GLU A 31 8.98 -4.28 -6.82
CA GLU A 31 8.76 -4.32 -8.27
C GLU A 31 7.36 -4.79 -8.68
N PHE A 32 6.32 -4.32 -7.99
CA PHE A 32 4.93 -4.61 -8.36
C PHE A 32 4.09 -3.35 -8.54
N ASP A 33 3.09 -3.47 -9.40
CA ASP A 33 2.10 -2.42 -9.64
C ASP A 33 0.78 -2.74 -8.94
N TYR A 34 0.09 -1.68 -8.50
CA TYR A 34 -1.24 -1.77 -7.91
C TYR A 34 -2.12 -0.61 -8.38
N HIS A 35 -3.43 -0.83 -8.38
CA HIS A 35 -4.44 0.21 -8.59
C HIS A 35 -5.25 0.43 -7.32
N VAL A 36 -5.50 1.69 -6.99
CA VAL A 36 -6.39 2.06 -5.88
C VAL A 36 -7.84 1.92 -6.36
N ILE A 37 -8.59 1.02 -5.75
CA ILE A 37 -10.02 0.80 -6.03
C ILE A 37 -10.86 1.86 -5.32
N LYS A 38 -10.54 2.13 -4.05
CA LYS A 38 -11.27 3.11 -3.23
C LYS A 38 -10.33 3.76 -2.24
N SER A 39 -10.47 5.07 -2.06
CA SER A 39 -9.70 5.83 -1.07
C SER A 39 -10.62 6.84 -0.41
N ASP A 40 -10.83 6.69 0.89
CA ASP A 40 -11.52 7.69 1.72
C ASP A 40 -10.57 8.18 2.83
N ARG A 41 -11.08 8.97 3.79
CA ARG A 41 -10.24 9.57 4.85
C ARG A 41 -9.71 8.57 5.87
N ILE A 42 -10.28 7.36 5.94
CA ILE A 42 -9.93 6.36 6.95
C ILE A 42 -9.45 5.04 6.35
N ARG A 43 -9.75 4.79 5.08
CA ARG A 43 -9.50 3.52 4.42
C ARG A 43 -9.03 3.71 2.99
N VAL A 44 -8.01 2.96 2.64
CA VAL A 44 -7.55 2.77 1.26
C VAL A 44 -7.70 1.30 0.91
N THR A 45 -8.31 1.02 -0.24
CA THR A 45 -8.43 -0.31 -0.83
C THR A 45 -7.71 -0.28 -2.16
N ALA A 46 -6.70 -1.12 -2.28
CA ALA A 46 -5.91 -1.29 -3.50
C ALA A 46 -5.91 -2.77 -3.90
N ARG A 47 -5.68 -3.02 -5.18
CA ARG A 47 -5.52 -4.36 -5.74
C ARG A 47 -4.33 -4.34 -6.68
N CYS A 48 -3.65 -5.47 -6.77
CA CYS A 48 -2.57 -5.65 -7.72
C CYS A 48 -3.03 -5.36 -9.16
N ALA A 49 -2.17 -4.71 -9.95
CA ALA A 49 -2.46 -4.35 -11.33
C ALA A 49 -2.35 -5.53 -12.29
N ALA A 50 -1.58 -6.57 -11.94
CA ALA A 50 -1.53 -7.79 -12.72
C ALA A 50 -2.89 -8.50 -12.72
N HIS A 51 -3.34 -8.91 -13.89
CA HIS A 51 -4.62 -9.62 -14.09
C HIS A 51 -4.68 -10.95 -13.31
N ASN A 52 -3.53 -11.47 -12.89
CA ASN A 52 -3.35 -12.81 -12.32
C ASN A 52 -2.80 -12.79 -10.88
N CYS A 53 -2.92 -11.67 -10.16
CA CYS A 53 -2.47 -11.62 -8.78
C CYS A 53 -3.39 -12.47 -7.88
N SER A 54 -2.83 -13.57 -7.36
CA SER A 54 -3.47 -14.56 -6.49
C SER A 54 -3.00 -14.43 -5.05
#